data_AF-A0A372RIC1-F1
#
_entry.id   AF-A0A372RIC1-F1
#
_cell.length_a   1.000
_cell.length_b   1.000
_cell.length_c   1.000
_cell.angle_alpha   90.00
_cell.angle_beta   90.00
_cell.angle_gamma   90.00
#
_symmetry.space_group_name_H-M   'P 1'
#
loop_
_entity.id
_entity.type
_entity.pdbx_description
1 polymer ?
#
loop_
_entity_poly.entity_id
_entity_poly.type
_entity_poly.pdbx_seq_one_letter_code
_entity_poly.pdbx_strand_id
1 'polypeptide(L)'
;MLEYANEGNLKGYLNKNFASLKWNDKIRMALDITSGLKYLHSKEIIHRDLHSKNILVNNGKLIIADFGLSKKLAEVITNSVGNRYGVVEYVEPQCFNNINYKKDEKSDIYSLGVLLWEISSGRRPYSGCPRNLLNDHIKNGNREKPIEGTLPKYQKLYQVCWDDKPKSRPDIEEVHEIISQLNI
;
A
#
# COMPACT_ATOMS: atom_id res chain seq x y z
N MET A 1 -0.63 -3.80 -24.44
CA MET A 1 -1.07 -2.41 -24.68
C MET A 1 -1.47 -1.88 -23.31
N LEU A 2 -0.74 -0.92 -22.73
CA LEU A 2 -1.19 -0.25 -21.52
C LEU A 2 -2.45 0.53 -21.93
N GLU A 3 -3.62 0.02 -21.56
CA GLU A 3 -4.85 0.81 -21.61
C GLU A 3 -4.53 2.14 -20.94
N TYR A 4 -4.71 3.23 -21.67
CA TYR A 4 -4.36 4.56 -21.22
C TYR A 4 -5.16 4.83 -19.94
N ALA A 5 -4.49 4.86 -18.79
CA ALA A 5 -5.10 5.25 -17.52
C ALA A 5 -5.54 6.72 -17.63
N ASN A 6 -6.79 6.93 -18.02
CA ASN A 6 -7.32 8.22 -18.40
C ASN A 6 -7.45 9.20 -17.23
N GLU A 7 -7.40 8.71 -15.99
CA GLU A 7 -7.55 9.52 -14.78
C GLU A 7 -6.23 9.66 -13.98
N GLY A 8 -5.12 9.15 -14.52
CA GLY A 8 -3.79 9.23 -13.91
C GLY A 8 -3.58 8.21 -12.80
N ASN A 9 -2.97 8.62 -11.68
CA ASN A 9 -2.68 7.75 -10.54
C ASN A 9 -3.52 8.09 -9.31
N LEU A 10 -3.60 7.14 -8.38
CA LEU A 10 -4.41 7.22 -7.16
C LEU A 10 -4.11 8.49 -6.35
N LYS A 11 -2.84 8.88 -6.22
CA LYS A 11 -2.46 10.11 -5.51
C LYS A 11 -3.15 11.34 -6.13
N GLY A 12 -3.04 11.49 -7.45
CA GLY A 12 -3.67 12.59 -8.18
C GLY A 12 -5.20 12.52 -8.11
N TYR A 13 -5.75 11.32 -8.19
CA TYR A 13 -7.19 11.07 -8.15
C TYR A 13 -7.80 11.43 -6.79
N LEU A 14 -7.21 10.99 -5.68
CA LEU A 14 -7.66 11.34 -4.33
C LEU A 14 -7.61 12.86 -4.12
N ASN A 15 -6.51 13.52 -4.50
CA ASN A 15 -6.41 14.98 -4.37
C ASN A 15 -7.53 15.76 -5.07
N LYS A 16 -8.03 15.24 -6.20
CA LYS A 16 -9.08 15.90 -7.00
C LYS A 16 -10.49 15.54 -6.54
N ASN A 17 -10.70 14.26 -6.23
CA ASN A 17 -12.05 13.68 -6.13
C ASN A 17 -12.45 13.27 -4.70
N PHE A 18 -11.56 13.37 -3.70
CA PHE A 18 -11.82 12.82 -2.37
C PHE A 18 -13.10 13.36 -1.71
N ALA A 19 -13.42 14.65 -1.89
CA ALA A 19 -14.61 15.27 -1.32
C ALA A 19 -15.93 14.64 -1.82
N SER A 20 -15.94 14.02 -3.01
CA SER A 20 -17.10 13.33 -3.56
C SER A 20 -17.13 11.82 -3.28
N LEU A 21 -16.04 11.23 -2.78
CA LEU A 21 -15.95 9.79 -2.54
C LEU A 21 -16.74 9.37 -1.30
N LYS A 22 -17.69 8.47 -1.50
CA LYS A 22 -18.42 7.81 -0.40
C LYS A 22 -17.66 6.57 0.07
N TRP A 23 -18.08 6.00 1.20
CA TRP A 23 -17.45 4.78 1.74
C TRP A 23 -17.52 3.60 0.77
N ASN A 24 -18.61 3.44 0.03
CA ASN A 24 -18.72 2.40 -1.00
C ASN A 24 -17.69 2.57 -2.13
N ASP A 25 -17.36 3.81 -2.50
CA ASP A 25 -16.29 4.07 -3.47
C ASP A 25 -14.92 3.68 -2.89
N LYS A 26 -14.63 4.06 -1.64
CA LYS A 26 -13.38 3.73 -0.95
C LYS A 26 -13.18 2.22 -0.79
N ILE A 27 -14.25 1.49 -0.46
CA ILE A 27 -14.21 0.02 -0.36
C ILE A 27 -13.95 -0.60 -1.74
N ARG A 28 -14.64 -0.14 -2.78
CA ARG A 28 -14.39 -0.60 -4.16
C ARG A 28 -12.95 -0.34 -4.61
N MET A 29 -12.40 0.84 -4.33
CA MET A 29 -11.01 1.18 -4.59
C MET A 29 -10.05 0.22 -3.86
N ALA A 30 -10.32 -0.08 -2.59
CA ALA A 30 -9.53 -1.03 -1.82
C ALA A 30 -9.61 -2.45 -2.41
N LEU A 31 -10.81 -2.91 -2.81
CA LEU A 31 -11.03 -4.21 -3.46
C LEU A 31 -10.27 -4.35 -4.77
N ASP A 32 -10.22 -3.30 -5.58
CA ASP A 32 -9.47 -3.30 -6.84
C ASP A 32 -7.97 -3.52 -6.59
N ILE A 33 -7.38 -2.79 -5.63
CA ILE A 33 -5.96 -2.93 -5.27
C ILE A 33 -5.71 -4.33 -4.70
N THR A 34 -6.52 -4.81 -3.76
CA THR A 34 -6.29 -6.11 -3.14
C THR A 34 -6.50 -7.27 -4.12
N SER A 35 -7.43 -7.15 -5.06
CA SER A 35 -7.61 -8.15 -6.13
C SER A 35 -6.38 -8.22 -7.04
N GLY A 36 -5.82 -7.06 -7.40
CA GLY A 36 -4.57 -7.00 -8.17
C GLY A 36 -3.40 -7.60 -7.41
N LEU A 37 -3.24 -7.26 -6.14
CA LEU A 37 -2.12 -7.77 -5.32
C LEU A 37 -2.25 -9.27 -5.05
N LYS A 38 -3.48 -9.74 -4.80
CA LYS A 38 -3.80 -11.18 -4.66
C LYS A 38 -3.39 -11.96 -5.90
N TYR A 39 -3.66 -11.41 -7.09
CA TYR A 39 -3.20 -12.03 -8.33
C TYR A 39 -1.67 -12.13 -8.39
N LEU A 40 -0.93 -11.07 -8.02
CA LEU A 40 0.54 -11.09 -8.03
C LEU A 40 1.11 -12.13 -7.06
N HIS A 41 0.65 -12.14 -5.80
CA HIS A 41 1.10 -13.10 -4.78
C HIS A 41 0.75 -14.54 -5.17
N SER A 42 -0.42 -14.79 -5.81
CA SER A 42 -0.77 -16.10 -6.37
C SER A 42 0.18 -16.59 -7.48
N LYS A 43 0.96 -15.68 -8.07
CA LYS A 43 2.01 -15.97 -9.06
C LYS A 43 3.42 -15.93 -8.46
N GLU A 44 3.52 -15.87 -7.13
CA GLU A 44 4.76 -15.71 -6.37
C GLU A 44 5.54 -14.44 -6.77
N ILE A 45 4.83 -13.40 -7.21
CA ILE A 45 5.40 -12.12 -7.62
C ILE A 45 5.20 -11.10 -6.50
N ILE A 46 6.31 -10.56 -5.98
CA ILE A 46 6.31 -9.49 -4.99
C ILE A 46 6.47 -8.16 -5.73
N HIS A 47 5.60 -7.18 -5.47
CA HIS A 47 5.61 -5.88 -6.14
C HIS A 47 6.82 -5.02 -5.72
N ARG A 48 7.11 -4.97 -4.42
CA ARG A 48 8.27 -4.32 -3.77
C ARG A 48 8.32 -2.78 -3.79
N ASP A 49 7.49 -2.14 -4.59
CA ASP A 49 7.36 -0.67 -4.66
C ASP A 49 5.89 -0.22 -4.79
N LEU A 50 5.02 -0.81 -3.98
CA LEU A 50 3.60 -0.53 -4.00
C LEU A 50 3.33 0.82 -3.32
N HIS A 51 2.78 1.80 -4.05
CA HIS A 51 2.45 3.13 -3.53
C HIS A 51 1.45 3.86 -4.42
N SER A 52 0.84 4.96 -3.98
CA SER A 52 -0.28 5.60 -4.70
C SER A 52 0.06 6.18 -6.07
N LYS A 53 1.34 6.37 -6.41
CA LYS A 53 1.73 6.72 -7.79
C LYS A 53 1.81 5.52 -8.75
N ASN A 54 1.88 4.30 -8.21
CA ASN A 54 1.94 3.02 -8.93
C ASN A 54 0.56 2.33 -8.95
N ILE A 55 -0.48 3.03 -8.50
CA ILE A 55 -1.86 2.62 -8.70
C ILE A 55 -2.46 3.56 -9.74
N LEU A 56 -2.77 3.03 -10.91
CA LEU A 56 -3.42 3.77 -11.99
C LEU A 56 -4.93 3.76 -11.80
N VAL A 57 -5.59 4.80 -12.30
CA VAL A 57 -7.04 4.91 -12.31
C VAL A 57 -7.52 4.93 -13.77
N ASN A 58 -8.40 3.99 -14.09
CA ASN A 58 -8.97 3.83 -15.43
C ASN A 58 -10.49 3.65 -15.30
N ASN A 59 -11.25 4.68 -15.68
CA ASN A 59 -12.71 4.71 -15.55
C ASN A 59 -13.21 4.34 -14.14
N GLY A 60 -12.60 4.94 -13.12
CA GLY A 60 -12.89 4.69 -11.70
C GLY A 60 -12.39 3.35 -11.15
N LYS A 61 -11.79 2.49 -11.98
CA LYS A 61 -11.16 1.23 -11.55
C LYS A 61 -9.68 1.44 -11.23
N LEU A 62 -9.20 0.86 -10.13
CA LEU A 62 -7.80 0.95 -9.73
C LEU A 62 -7.01 -0.25 -10.25
N ILE A 63 -5.80 0.00 -10.77
CA ILE A 63 -4.95 -1.01 -11.39
C ILE A 63 -3.52 -0.84 -10.86
N ILE A 64 -2.93 -1.92 -10.35
CA ILE A 64 -1.51 -1.93 -9.95
C ILE A 64 -0.64 -1.85 -11.21
N ALA A 65 0.33 -0.95 -11.20
CA ALA A 65 1.25 -0.71 -12.30
C ALA A 65 2.70 -0.59 -11.80
N ASP A 66 3.62 -0.48 -12.74
CA ASP A 66 5.07 -0.37 -12.53
C ASP A 66 5.69 -1.60 -11.82
N PHE A 67 5.91 -2.63 -12.63
CA PHE A 67 6.57 -3.86 -12.20
C PHE A 67 8.11 -3.80 -12.31
N GLY A 68 8.70 -2.61 -12.50
CA GLY A 68 10.15 -2.47 -12.74
C GLY A 68 11.01 -2.96 -11.58
N LEU A 69 10.44 -3.01 -10.37
CA LEU A 69 11.07 -3.51 -9.15
C LEU A 69 10.53 -4.85 -8.69
N SER A 70 9.54 -5.40 -9.38
CA SER A 70 8.90 -6.66 -9.01
C SER A 70 9.85 -7.84 -9.22
N LYS A 71 9.73 -8.85 -8.37
CA LYS A 71 10.53 -10.08 -8.47
C LYS A 71 9.69 -11.30 -8.15
N LYS A 72 10.00 -12.42 -8.80
CA LYS A 72 9.57 -13.73 -8.31
C LYS A 72 10.24 -14.04 -6.98
N LEU A 73 9.53 -14.71 -6.07
CA LEU A 73 10.03 -15.07 -4.75
C LEU A 73 11.36 -15.85 -4.82
N ALA A 74 11.47 -16.78 -5.78
CA ALA A 74 12.68 -17.57 -6.01
C ALA A 74 13.92 -16.75 -6.43
N GLU A 75 13.73 -15.54 -6.96
CA GLU A 75 14.80 -14.67 -7.47
C GLU A 75 15.30 -13.63 -6.44
N VAL A 76 14.77 -13.67 -5.21
CA VAL A 76 15.13 -12.74 -4.13
C VAL A 76 16.46 -13.15 -3.48
N ILE A 77 17.55 -13.01 -4.24
CA ILE A 77 18.91 -13.36 -3.79
C ILE A 77 19.55 -12.20 -3.01
N THR A 78 19.44 -10.95 -3.49
CA THR A 78 19.90 -9.71 -2.83
C THR A 78 19.05 -8.49 -3.24
N ASN A 79 19.03 -7.45 -2.41
CA ASN A 79 18.55 -6.12 -2.80
C ASN A 79 19.72 -5.33 -3.42
N SER A 80 19.59 -4.90 -4.67
CA SER A 80 20.55 -3.98 -5.28
C SER A 80 20.54 -2.64 -4.52
N VAL A 81 21.72 -2.05 -4.32
CA VAL A 81 21.92 -0.80 -3.56
C VAL A 81 21.08 0.38 -4.12
N GLY A 82 20.79 0.39 -5.43
CA GLY A 82 19.95 1.39 -6.09
C GLY A 82 18.44 1.26 -5.86
N ASN A 83 17.96 0.11 -5.37
CA ASN A 83 16.52 -0.17 -5.13
C ASN A 83 16.15 -0.11 -3.63
N ARG A 84 16.97 0.59 -2.82
CA ARG A 84 16.90 0.50 -1.36
C ARG A 84 15.65 1.12 -0.76
N TYR A 85 15.28 2.30 -1.24
CA TYR A 85 14.14 3.04 -0.71
C TYR A 85 13.26 3.42 -1.89
N GLY A 86 12.13 2.73 -2.03
CA GLY A 86 11.04 3.19 -2.87
C GLY A 86 10.48 4.51 -2.33
N VAL A 87 9.18 4.73 -2.47
CA VAL A 87 8.55 5.88 -1.80
C VAL A 87 8.51 5.63 -0.28
N VAL A 88 9.40 6.30 0.46
CA VAL A 88 9.67 6.12 1.91
C VAL A 88 8.41 5.90 2.75
N GLU A 89 7.36 6.67 2.50
CA GLU A 89 6.06 6.57 3.19
C GLU A 89 5.47 5.15 3.21
N TYR A 90 5.75 4.33 2.19
CA TYR A 90 5.23 2.97 2.00
C TYR A 90 6.28 1.90 2.31
N VAL A 91 7.50 2.28 2.68
CA VAL A 91 8.58 1.34 2.97
C VAL A 91 8.48 0.85 4.41
N GLU A 92 8.52 -0.45 4.60
CA GLU A 92 8.41 -1.05 5.93
C GLU A 92 9.64 -0.78 6.83
N PRO A 93 9.48 -0.75 8.17
CA PRO A 93 10.55 -0.41 9.11
C PRO A 93 11.83 -1.24 8.95
N GLN A 94 11.70 -2.52 8.60
CA GLN A 94 12.84 -3.44 8.53
C GLN A 94 13.84 -3.09 7.42
N CYS A 95 13.38 -2.40 6.37
CA CYS A 95 14.26 -1.88 5.33
C CYS A 95 15.21 -0.78 5.83
N PHE A 96 14.86 -0.10 6.93
CA PHE A 96 15.71 0.92 7.58
C PHE A 96 16.57 0.33 8.71
N ASN A 97 16.20 -0.84 9.24
CA ASN A 97 16.92 -1.52 10.32
C ASN A 97 18.05 -2.42 9.82
N ASN A 98 17.85 -3.07 8.67
CA ASN A 98 18.80 -4.02 8.14
C ASN A 98 18.99 -3.80 6.64
N ILE A 99 20.20 -3.41 6.27
CA ILE A 99 20.62 -3.16 4.89
C ILE A 99 20.47 -4.38 3.97
N ASN A 100 20.51 -5.58 4.56
CA ASN A 100 20.37 -6.86 3.88
C ASN A 100 18.96 -7.46 4.01
N TYR A 101 18.00 -6.72 4.59
CA TYR A 101 16.62 -7.19 4.72
C TYR A 101 16.03 -7.49 3.34
N LYS A 102 15.50 -8.70 3.15
CA LYS A 102 14.86 -9.11 1.90
C LYS A 102 13.36 -8.82 2.00
N LYS A 103 12.85 -7.98 1.08
CA LYS A 103 11.42 -7.75 0.96
C LYS A 103 10.73 -9.02 0.51
N ASP A 104 9.58 -9.30 1.11
CA ASP A 104 8.70 -10.43 0.80
C ASP A 104 7.27 -9.93 0.58
N GLU A 105 6.30 -10.84 0.48
CA GLU A 105 4.88 -10.48 0.32
C GLU A 105 4.39 -9.60 1.49
N LYS A 106 4.91 -9.78 2.71
CA LYS A 106 4.55 -8.96 3.87
C LYS A 106 5.06 -7.52 3.74
N SER A 107 6.06 -7.26 2.91
CA SER A 107 6.45 -5.90 2.51
C SER A 107 5.39 -5.20 1.67
N ASP A 108 4.75 -5.94 0.75
CA ASP A 108 3.63 -5.40 -0.02
C ASP A 108 2.41 -5.17 0.87
N ILE A 109 2.15 -6.06 1.85
CA ILE A 109 1.06 -5.87 2.83
C ILE A 109 1.26 -4.62 3.68
N TYR A 110 2.50 -4.31 4.10
CA TYR A 110 2.79 -3.04 4.79
C TYR A 110 2.41 -1.84 3.93
N SER A 111 2.88 -1.86 2.67
CA SER A 111 2.62 -0.80 1.69
C SER A 111 1.12 -0.64 1.43
N LEU A 112 0.38 -1.76 1.36
CA LEU A 112 -1.07 -1.80 1.25
C LEU A 112 -1.74 -1.16 2.47
N GLY A 113 -1.26 -1.42 3.70
CA GLY A 113 -1.77 -0.75 4.90
C GLY A 113 -1.71 0.79 4.80
N VAL A 114 -0.60 1.32 4.29
CA VAL A 114 -0.45 2.77 4.05
C VAL A 114 -1.43 3.26 2.97
N LEU A 115 -1.60 2.51 1.87
CA LEU A 115 -2.58 2.82 0.83
C LEU A 115 -4.02 2.82 1.35
N LEU A 116 -4.40 1.85 2.17
CA LEU A 116 -5.73 1.77 2.76
C LEU A 116 -5.98 2.98 3.67
N TRP A 117 -4.99 3.39 4.47
CA TRP A 117 -5.07 4.62 5.26
C TRP A 117 -5.21 5.86 4.37
N GLU A 118 -4.43 5.96 3.28
CA GLU A 118 -4.51 7.07 2.33
C GLU A 118 -5.89 7.16 1.65
N ILE A 119 -6.48 6.03 1.26
CA ILE A 119 -7.84 5.97 0.70
C ILE A 119 -8.89 6.41 1.73
N SER A 120 -8.74 6.01 2.99
CA SER A 120 -9.70 6.39 4.04
C SER A 120 -9.63 7.89 4.35
N SER A 121 -8.41 8.45 4.41
CA SER A 121 -8.13 9.81 4.85
C SER A 121 -8.15 10.86 3.75
N GLY A 122 -7.82 10.48 2.51
CA GLY A 122 -7.56 11.41 1.40
C GLY A 122 -6.30 12.24 1.59
N ARG A 123 -5.49 11.92 2.61
CA ARG A 123 -4.31 12.69 3.00
C ARG A 123 -3.06 12.03 2.48
N ARG A 124 -2.08 12.85 2.12
CA ARG A 124 -0.73 12.35 1.85
C ARG A 124 -0.15 11.73 3.14
N PRO A 125 0.34 10.48 3.10
CA PRO A 125 0.99 9.87 4.25
C PRO A 125 2.19 10.68 4.74
N TYR A 126 2.31 10.78 6.05
CA TYR A 126 3.34 11.47 6.81
C TYR A 126 3.54 12.95 6.41
N SER A 127 2.47 13.63 5.97
CA SER A 127 2.54 15.03 5.53
C SER A 127 3.02 16.02 6.60
N GLY A 128 2.85 15.70 7.89
CA GLY A 128 3.35 16.48 9.01
C GLY A 128 4.80 16.17 9.44
N CYS A 129 5.45 15.19 8.82
CA CYS A 129 6.82 14.77 9.17
C CYS A 129 7.83 15.35 8.16
N PRO A 130 8.90 16.04 8.63
CA PRO A 130 10.00 16.47 7.76
C PRO A 130 10.64 15.28 7.03
N ARG A 131 10.90 15.44 5.72
CA ARG A 131 11.41 14.34 4.86
C ARG A 131 12.71 13.73 5.36
N ASN A 132 13.60 14.53 5.95
CA ASN A 132 14.88 14.08 6.49
C ASN A 132 14.73 13.26 7.80
N LEU A 133 13.59 13.35 8.49
CA LEU A 133 13.32 12.62 9.73
C LEU A 133 12.41 11.40 9.53
N LEU A 134 11.83 11.26 8.34
CA LEU A 134 10.78 10.27 8.09
C LEU A 134 11.24 8.83 8.27
N ASN A 135 12.46 8.49 7.87
CA ASN A 135 13.02 7.15 8.04
C ASN A 135 13.07 6.76 9.53
N ASP A 136 13.63 7.64 10.37
CA ASP A 136 13.72 7.42 11.82
C ASP A 136 12.35 7.43 12.48
N HIS A 137 11.44 8.28 12.00
CA HIS A 137 10.06 8.33 12.47
C HIS A 137 9.34 6.98 12.28
N ILE A 138 9.40 6.41 11.06
CA ILE A 138 8.81 5.10 10.74
C ILE A 138 9.51 3.97 11.51
N LYS A 139 10.85 4.00 11.55
CA LYS A 139 11.68 3.03 12.27
C LYS A 139 11.37 2.95 13.76
N ASN A 140 11.00 4.07 14.38
CA ASN A 140 10.61 4.15 15.78
C ASN A 140 9.15 3.71 16.05
N GLY A 141 8.49 3.06 15.09
CA GLY A 141 7.13 2.52 15.26
C GLY A 141 6.02 3.58 15.10
N ASN A 142 6.34 4.82 14.73
CA ASN A 142 5.32 5.84 14.54
C ASN A 142 4.51 5.55 13.27
N ARG A 143 3.19 5.71 13.37
CA ARG A 143 2.23 5.54 12.28
C ARG A 143 1.30 6.73 12.21
N GLU A 144 0.61 6.83 11.08
CA GLU A 144 -0.44 7.82 10.92
C GLU A 144 -1.56 7.64 11.94
N LYS A 145 -2.17 8.75 12.34
CA LYS A 145 -3.30 8.72 13.27
C LYS A 145 -4.56 8.24 12.54
N PRO A 146 -5.44 7.47 13.20
CA PRO A 146 -6.76 7.19 12.66
C PRO A 146 -7.54 8.47 12.37
N ILE A 147 -8.36 8.44 11.31
CA ILE A 147 -9.21 9.55 10.91
C ILE A 147 -10.64 9.28 11.37
N GLU A 148 -11.25 10.29 11.98
CA GLU A 148 -12.65 10.26 12.39
C GLU A 148 -13.57 9.93 11.20
N GLY A 149 -14.61 9.12 11.44
CA GLY A 149 -15.51 8.64 10.39
C GLY A 149 -14.97 7.46 9.58
N THR A 150 -13.80 6.91 9.93
CA THR A 150 -13.31 5.65 9.36
C THR A 150 -14.09 4.47 9.91
N LEU A 151 -14.53 3.55 9.04
CA LEU A 151 -15.20 2.32 9.46
C LEU A 151 -14.29 1.51 10.41
N PRO A 152 -14.73 1.12 11.62
CA PRO A 152 -13.85 0.50 12.62
C PRO A 152 -13.13 -0.76 12.13
N LYS A 153 -13.81 -1.61 11.35
CA LYS A 153 -13.20 -2.81 10.77
C LYS A 153 -12.12 -2.46 9.73
N TYR A 154 -12.37 -1.48 8.87
CA TYR A 154 -11.41 -1.01 7.87
C TYR A 154 -10.18 -0.37 8.55
N GLN A 155 -10.41 0.39 9.62
CA GLN A 155 -9.33 0.96 10.44
C GLN A 155 -8.45 -0.12 11.05
N LYS A 156 -9.06 -1.10 11.75
CA LYS A 156 -8.32 -2.21 12.36
C LYS A 156 -7.52 -2.97 11.30
N LEU A 157 -8.08 -3.15 10.11
CA LEU A 157 -7.43 -3.85 9.01
C LEU A 157 -6.16 -3.15 8.54
N TYR A 158 -6.21 -1.85 8.19
CA TYR A 158 -4.98 -1.18 7.77
C TYR A 158 -3.96 -1.10 8.91
N GLN A 159 -4.44 -1.04 10.16
CA GLN A 159 -3.58 -1.02 11.34
C GLN A 159 -2.80 -2.32 11.55
N VAL A 160 -3.39 -3.48 11.25
CA VAL A 160 -2.65 -4.75 11.29
C VAL A 160 -1.76 -4.94 10.06
N CYS A 161 -2.14 -4.38 8.91
CA CYS A 161 -1.34 -4.47 7.68
C CYS A 161 0.04 -3.79 7.82
N TRP A 162 0.13 -2.66 8.54
CA TRP A 162 1.38 -1.91 8.72
C TRP A 162 2.09 -2.17 10.07
N ASP A 163 1.80 -3.31 10.71
CA ASP A 163 2.45 -3.72 11.97
C ASP A 163 3.98 -3.77 11.83
N ASP A 164 4.69 -3.41 12.89
CA ASP A 164 6.16 -3.43 12.91
C ASP A 164 6.73 -4.82 12.64
N LYS A 165 6.06 -5.88 13.10
CA LYS A 165 6.48 -7.27 12.92
C LYS A 165 5.85 -7.80 11.62
N PRO A 166 6.65 -8.14 10.59
CA PRO A 166 6.12 -8.65 9.32
C PRO A 166 5.23 -9.90 9.48
N LYS A 167 5.56 -10.77 10.44
CA LYS A 167 4.80 -11.99 10.74
C LYS A 167 3.42 -11.73 11.36
N SER A 168 3.18 -10.57 11.94
CA SER A 168 1.85 -10.20 12.48
C SER A 168 0.89 -9.73 11.40
N ARG A 169 1.41 -9.37 10.20
CA ARG A 169 0.60 -8.84 9.11
C ARG A 169 -0.18 -10.00 8.47
N PRO A 170 -1.46 -9.79 8.10
CA PRO A 170 -2.25 -10.77 7.37
C PRO A 170 -1.63 -11.09 5.99
N ASP A 171 -2.05 -12.18 5.35
CA ASP A 171 -1.79 -12.37 3.92
C ASP A 171 -2.82 -11.63 3.07
N ILE A 172 -2.62 -11.61 1.75
CA ILE A 172 -3.49 -10.82 0.87
C ILE A 172 -4.88 -11.44 0.72
N GLU A 173 -5.00 -12.75 0.89
CA GLU A 173 -6.27 -13.49 0.93
C GLU A 173 -7.14 -13.00 2.09
N GLU A 174 -6.60 -12.95 3.31
CA GLU A 174 -7.29 -12.47 4.50
C GLU A 174 -7.67 -10.99 4.36
N VAL A 175 -6.76 -10.14 3.86
CA VAL A 175 -7.07 -8.72 3.66
C VAL A 175 -8.19 -8.52 2.65
N HIS A 176 -8.15 -9.23 1.51
CA HIS A 176 -9.19 -9.18 0.48
C HIS A 176 -10.54 -9.64 1.02
N GLU A 177 -10.55 -10.76 1.75
CA GLU A 177 -11.76 -11.32 2.35
C GLU A 177 -12.39 -10.32 3.33
N ILE A 178 -11.61 -9.74 4.25
CA ILE A 178 -12.13 -8.78 5.23
C ILE A 178 -12.75 -7.57 4.52
N ILE A 179 -12.10 -7.02 3.48
CA ILE A 179 -12.65 -5.87 2.73
C ILE A 179 -13.94 -6.27 2.00
N SER A 180 -14.00 -7.47 1.42
CA SER A 180 -15.19 -7.95 0.70
C SER A 180 -16.43 -8.04 1.59
N GLN A 181 -16.24 -8.30 2.88
CA GLN A 181 -17.29 -8.33 3.90
C GLN A 181 -17.71 -6.94 4.40
N LEU A 182 -17.01 -5.88 4.01
CA LEU A 182 -17.38 -4.49 4.34
C LEU A 182 -18.39 -3.90 3.35
N ASN A 183 -18.72 -4.61 2.28
CA ASN A 183 -19.71 -4.16 1.29
C ASN A 183 -21.04 -3.85 1.98
N ILE A 184 -21.46 -2.58 1.83
CA ILE A 184 -22.74 -2.03 2.30
C ILE A 184 -23.70 -1.95 1.12
#